data_AF-A0A968MPI0-F1
#
_entry.id   AF-A0A968MPI0-F1
#
_cell.length_a   1.000
_cell.length_b   1.000
_cell.length_c   1.000
_cell.angle_alpha   90.00
_cell.angle_beta   90.00
_cell.angle_gamma   90.00
#
_symmetry.space_group_name_H-M   'P 1'
#
loop_
_entity.id
_entity.type
_entity.pdbx_description
1 polymer ?
#
loop_
_entity_poly.entity_id
_entity_poly.type
_entity_poly.pdbx_seq_one_letter_code
_entity_poly.pdbx_strand_id
1 'polypeptide(L)'
;MQDRYFGYTGASFTAQTAREKSSFSPVAKSDYVEVQYLSEPNGGRVEVLADGVVVGSVDTRSAAVEPKADQRRVALPENTEVVELKATGGWCATLRGSCSAERRRASCT
;
A
#
# COMPACT_ATOMS: atom_id res chain seq x y z
N MET A 1 -11.27 10.61 -27.28
CA MET A 1 -11.69 10.99 -25.92
C MET A 1 -10.91 10.09 -24.97
N GLN A 2 -9.93 10.61 -24.24
CA GLN A 2 -9.15 9.82 -23.27
C GLN A 2 -9.82 10.01 -21.91
N ASP A 3 -10.48 8.98 -21.41
CA ASP A 3 -10.95 8.95 -20.03
C ASP A 3 -9.73 8.89 -19.11
N ARG A 4 -9.30 10.07 -18.63
CA ARG A 4 -8.35 10.19 -17.54
C ARG A 4 -9.09 9.80 -16.27
N TYR A 5 -8.95 8.54 -15.87
CA TYR A 5 -9.41 8.08 -14.57
C TYR A 5 -8.54 8.73 -13.48
N PHE A 6 -9.07 9.77 -12.83
CA PHE A 6 -8.54 10.30 -11.59
C PHE A 6 -9.20 9.53 -10.43
N GLY A 7 -8.50 8.55 -9.87
CA GLY A 7 -8.94 7.83 -8.67
C GLY A 7 -8.25 8.39 -7.44
N TYR A 8 -9.00 8.99 -6.52
CA TYR A 8 -8.50 9.30 -5.18
C TYR A 8 -8.70 8.06 -4.30
N THR A 9 -7.69 7.20 -4.17
CA THR A 9 -7.76 5.98 -3.35
C THR A 9 -6.86 6.09 -2.11
N GLY A 10 -6.84 7.27 -1.50
CA GLY A 10 -6.11 7.53 -0.27
C GLY A 10 -6.83 6.94 0.93
N ALA A 11 -6.29 5.89 1.56
CA ALA A 11 -6.88 5.36 2.79
C ALA A 11 -5.84 5.32 3.91
N SER A 12 -6.25 5.75 5.11
CA SER A 12 -5.39 5.74 6.30
C SER A 12 -5.72 4.53 7.17
N PHE A 13 -4.71 3.78 7.58
CA PHE A 13 -4.84 2.61 8.45
C PHE A 13 -3.82 2.71 9.58
N THR A 14 -4.27 2.65 10.82
CA THR A 14 -3.38 2.60 11.99
C THR A 14 -3.57 1.24 12.65
N ALA A 15 -2.47 0.53 12.89
CA ALA A 15 -2.50 -0.77 13.54
C ALA A 15 -1.79 -0.74 14.89
N GLN A 16 -2.50 -1.11 15.95
CA GLN A 16 -1.90 -1.25 17.29
C GLN A 16 -1.48 -2.70 17.58
N THR A 17 -2.05 -3.67 16.86
CA THR A 17 -1.76 -5.09 17.03
C THR A 17 -1.45 -5.79 15.70
N ALA A 18 -0.68 -6.89 15.77
CA ALA A 18 -0.26 -7.72 14.64
C ALA A 18 -1.38 -8.56 13.99
N ARG A 19 -2.64 -8.16 14.16
CA ARG A 19 -3.81 -8.84 13.59
C ARG A 19 -4.78 -7.88 12.92
N GLU A 20 -4.54 -6.58 13.05
CA GLU A 20 -5.38 -5.57 12.42
C GLU A 20 -5.16 -5.55 10.91
N LYS A 21 -6.26 -5.33 10.20
CA LYS A 21 -6.28 -5.29 8.74
C LYS A 21 -7.31 -4.29 8.25
N SER A 22 -7.10 -3.78 7.05
CA SER A 22 -8.04 -2.90 6.35
C SER A 22 -8.08 -3.27 4.89
N SER A 23 -9.30 -3.36 4.35
CA SER A 23 -9.56 -3.68 2.95
C SER A 23 -10.10 -2.46 2.21
N PHE A 24 -9.70 -2.34 0.95
CA PHE A 24 -10.04 -1.24 0.06
C PHE A 24 -10.61 -1.79 -1.22
N SER A 25 -11.83 -1.38 -1.56
CA SER A 25 -12.54 -1.78 -2.78
C SER A 25 -13.59 -0.71 -3.15
N PRO A 26 -13.83 -0.44 -4.44
CA PRO A 26 -13.09 -0.97 -5.59
C PRO A 26 -11.72 -0.28 -5.75
N VAL A 27 -10.71 -1.04 -6.15
CA VAL A 27 -9.39 -0.50 -6.53
C VAL A 27 -9.45 -0.01 -7.98
N ALA A 28 -9.11 1.26 -8.20
CA ALA A 28 -8.99 1.79 -9.57
C ALA A 28 -7.88 1.05 -10.31
N LYS A 29 -8.02 0.87 -11.64
CA LYS A 29 -7.00 0.21 -12.48
C LYS A 29 -5.63 0.85 -12.29
N SER A 30 -4.79 0.20 -11.47
CA SER A 30 -3.49 0.70 -11.05
C SER A 30 -2.51 -0.44 -11.06
N ASP A 31 -1.28 -0.17 -11.47
CA ASP A 31 -0.22 -1.17 -11.55
C ASP A 31 0.57 -1.26 -10.23
N TYR A 32 0.28 -0.38 -9.27
CA TYR A 32 0.85 -0.37 -7.93
C TYR A 32 -0.05 0.31 -6.89
N VAL A 33 0.20 -0.04 -5.62
CA VAL A 33 -0.21 0.74 -4.45
C VAL A 33 1.03 1.36 -3.81
N GLU A 34 0.94 2.62 -3.43
CA GLU A 34 1.93 3.32 -2.62
C GLU A 34 1.46 3.29 -1.17
N VAL A 35 2.29 2.73 -0.29
CA VAL A 35 2.07 2.69 1.15
C VAL A 35 3.01 3.71 1.77
N GLN A 36 2.46 4.81 2.29
CA GLN A 36 3.19 5.81 3.08
C GLN A 36 3.08 5.45 4.55
N TYR A 37 4.14 5.60 5.33
CA TYR A 37 4.18 5.14 6.73
C TYR A 37 5.21 5.90 7.56
N LEU A 38 5.11 5.79 8.88
CA LEU A 38 6.19 6.19 9.78
C LEU A 38 7.11 5.00 10.04
N SER A 39 8.40 5.20 9.78
CA SER A 39 9.47 4.27 10.10
C SER A 39 10.01 4.57 11.50
N GLU A 40 9.99 3.60 12.41
CA GLU A 40 10.28 3.79 13.84
C GLU A 40 11.02 2.58 14.46
N PRO A 41 11.72 2.73 15.60
CA PRO A 41 12.41 1.61 16.28
C PRO A 41 11.53 0.40 16.59
N ASN A 42 10.30 0.66 17.02
CA ASN A 42 9.33 -0.37 17.37
C ASN A 42 8.41 -0.74 16.19
N GLY A 43 8.81 -0.31 14.99
CA GLY A 43 8.12 -0.60 13.75
C GLY A 43 7.98 -2.10 13.51
N GLY A 44 6.99 -2.38 12.69
CA GLY A 44 6.43 -3.67 12.44
C GLY A 44 6.58 -4.13 11.01
N ARG A 45 5.70 -5.05 10.61
CA ARG A 45 5.56 -5.48 9.23
C ARG A 45 4.11 -5.38 8.80
N VAL A 46 3.92 -4.93 7.58
CA VAL A 46 2.63 -4.89 6.91
C VAL A 46 2.72 -5.74 5.65
N GLU A 47 1.80 -6.68 5.51
CA GLU A 47 1.57 -7.40 4.26
C GLU A 47 0.56 -6.65 3.41
N VAL A 48 0.84 -6.57 2.12
CA VAL A 48 -0.08 -6.06 1.11
C VAL A 48 -0.64 -7.25 0.38
N LEU A 49 -1.96 -7.42 0.44
CA LEU A 49 -2.68 -8.47 -0.25
C LEU A 49 -3.49 -7.88 -1.40
N ALA A 50 -3.41 -8.49 -2.57
CA ALA A 50 -4.28 -8.22 -3.71
C ALA A 50 -5.21 -9.42 -3.89
N ASP A 51 -6.53 -9.19 -3.80
CA ASP A 51 -7.56 -10.22 -3.92
C ASP A 51 -7.31 -11.45 -3.00
N GLY A 52 -6.79 -11.19 -1.80
CA GLY A 52 -6.46 -12.20 -0.80
C GLY A 52 -5.08 -12.86 -0.94
N VAL A 53 -4.30 -12.52 -1.97
CA VAL A 53 -2.94 -13.04 -2.19
C VAL A 53 -1.91 -12.02 -1.75
N VAL A 54 -0.91 -12.42 -0.93
CA VAL A 54 0.20 -11.53 -0.55
C VAL A 54 1.04 -11.20 -1.78
N VAL A 55 1.09 -9.92 -2.15
CA VAL A 55 1.85 -9.42 -3.31
C VAL A 55 3.09 -8.63 -2.90
N GLY A 56 3.17 -8.22 -1.63
CA GLY A 56 4.35 -7.56 -1.10
C GLY A 56 4.27 -7.36 0.40
N SER A 57 5.34 -6.82 0.95
CA SER A 57 5.38 -6.40 2.35
C SER A 57 6.17 -5.11 2.52
N VAL A 58 5.85 -4.38 3.57
CA VAL A 58 6.51 -3.16 4.01
C VAL A 58 7.03 -3.40 5.43
N ASP A 59 8.33 -3.24 5.61
CA ASP A 59 8.95 -3.22 6.93
C ASP A 59 8.98 -1.77 7.42
N THR A 60 8.33 -1.50 8.55
CA THR A 60 8.25 -0.15 9.12
C THR A 60 9.27 0.04 10.23
N ARG A 61 10.15 -0.94 10.48
CA ARG A 61 11.19 -0.82 11.49
C ARG A 61 12.37 0.01 11.00
N SER A 62 12.84 0.92 11.83
CA SER A 62 14.03 1.75 11.59
C SER A 62 15.00 1.66 12.76
N ALA A 63 16.30 1.82 12.51
CA ALA A 63 17.30 1.96 13.57
C ALA A 63 17.37 3.40 14.13
N ALA A 64 16.74 4.38 13.46
CA ALA A 64 16.72 5.76 13.91
C ALA A 64 15.78 5.94 15.11
N VAL A 65 16.24 6.67 16.12
CA VAL A 65 15.47 6.96 17.35
C VAL A 65 14.20 7.76 17.04
N GLU A 66 14.28 8.69 16.10
CA GLU A 66 13.17 9.56 15.71
C GLU A 66 12.34 8.94 14.56
N PRO A 67 10.99 9.02 14.64
CA PRO A 67 10.10 8.61 13.57
C PRO A 67 10.36 9.38 12.27
N LYS A 68 10.37 8.67 11.14
CA LYS A 68 10.55 9.27 9.82
C LYS A 68 9.46 8.84 8.86
N ALA A 69 8.86 9.80 8.15
CA ALA A 69 7.97 9.49 7.04
C ALA A 69 8.73 8.80 5.90
N ASP A 70 8.22 7.68 5.44
CA ASP A 70 8.73 6.93 4.30
C ASP A 70 7.56 6.41 3.46
N GLN A 71 7.87 5.90 2.27
CA GLN A 71 6.88 5.35 1.36
C GLN A 71 7.43 4.17 0.57
N ARG A 72 6.56 3.21 0.26
CA ARG A 72 6.90 2.04 -0.54
C ARG A 72 5.83 1.78 -1.58
N ARG A 73 6.27 1.59 -2.83
CA ARG A 73 5.41 1.09 -3.90
C ARG A 73 5.45 -0.42 -3.94
N VAL A 74 4.27 -1.02 -3.99
CA VAL A 74 4.07 -2.46 -4.16
C VAL A 74 3.31 -2.68 -5.46
N ALA A 75 3.88 -3.48 -6.35
CA ALA A 75 3.24 -3.79 -7.62
C ALA A 75 1.95 -4.57 -7.37
N LEU A 76 0.90 -4.23 -8.12
CA LEU A 76 -0.37 -4.94 -8.09
C LEU A 76 -0.49 -5.81 -9.36
N PRO A 77 -1.05 -7.02 -9.24
CA PRO A 77 -1.49 -7.78 -10.39
C PRO A 77 -2.47 -6.99 -11.26
N GLU A 78 -2.53 -7.31 -12.55
CA GLU A 78 -3.54 -6.72 -13.41
C GLU A 78 -4.94 -7.11 -12.94
N ASN A 79 -5.87 -6.14 -13.01
CA ASN A 79 -7.29 -6.32 -12.66
C ASN A 79 -7.56 -6.62 -11.16
N THR A 80 -6.66 -6.24 -10.26
CA THR A 80 -6.95 -6.28 -8.83
C THR A 80 -8.18 -5.45 -8.46
N GLU A 81 -9.12 -6.05 -7.74
CA GLU A 81 -10.37 -5.40 -7.31
C GLU A 81 -10.33 -4.97 -5.84
N VAL A 82 -9.59 -5.73 -5.02
CA VAL A 82 -9.48 -5.51 -3.58
C VAL A 82 -8.01 -5.50 -3.16
N VAL A 83 -7.62 -4.46 -2.42
CA VAL A 83 -6.33 -4.44 -1.71
C VAL A 83 -6.59 -4.51 -0.21
N GLU A 84 -5.92 -5.42 0.49
CA GLU A 84 -5.92 -5.50 1.95
C GLU A 84 -4.52 -5.20 2.50
N LEU A 85 -4.44 -4.32 3.49
CA LEU A 85 -3.24 -4.12 4.29
C LEU A 85 -3.42 -4.86 5.61
N LYS A 86 -2.48 -5.73 5.96
CA LYS A 86 -2.53 -6.54 7.17
C LYS A 86 -1.26 -6.37 7.98
N ALA A 87 -1.38 -5.90 9.22
CA ALA A 87 -0.25 -5.85 10.14
C ALA A 87 0.07 -7.27 10.62
N THR A 88 1.34 -7.68 10.56
CA THR A 88 1.79 -9.03 10.94
C THR A 88 2.89 -9.04 12.01
N GLY A 89 3.31 -7.88 12.51
CA GLY A 89 4.21 -7.77 13.66
C GLY A 89 4.42 -6.31 14.09
N GLY A 90 4.78 -6.08 15.35
CA GLY A 90 5.12 -4.74 15.89
C GLY A 90 3.95 -3.76 16.03
N TRP A 91 4.24 -2.52 16.44
CA TRP A 91 3.30 -1.40 16.44
C TRP A 91 3.42 -0.71 15.07
N CYS A 92 2.29 -0.38 14.42
CA CYS A 92 2.28 0.28 13.11
C CYS A 92 1.55 1.63 13.20
N ALA A 93 2.32 2.69 13.38
CA ALA A 93 1.81 4.05 13.44
C ALA A 93 1.52 4.57 12.02
N THR A 94 0.28 4.39 11.57
CA THR A 94 -0.33 5.09 10.42
C THR A 94 0.29 4.79 9.05
N LEU A 95 -0.42 3.97 8.27
CA LEU A 95 -0.23 3.76 6.84
C LEU A 95 -1.19 4.65 6.05
N ARG A 96 -0.72 5.30 4.99
CA ARG A 96 -1.59 5.86 3.94
C ARG A 96 -1.35 5.11 2.63
N GLY A 97 -2.32 4.33 2.20
CA GLY A 97 -2.31 3.72 0.87
C GLY A 97 -2.78 4.72 -0.17
N SER A 98 -2.05 4.96 -1.26
CA SER A 98 -2.53 5.68 -2.44
C SER A 98 -2.20 4.87 -3.70
N CYS A 99 -3.19 4.60 -4.56
CA CYS A 99 -2.94 3.98 -5.86
C CYS A 99 -2.82 5.10 -6.90
N SER A 100 -1.78 5.05 -7.73
CA SER A 100 -1.61 5.98 -8.84
C SER A 100 -1.51 5.19 -10.14
N ALA A 101 -2.39 5.52 -11.08
CA ALA A 101 -2.48 4.88 -12.38
C ALA A 101 -1.57 5.61 -13.38
N GLU A 102 -0.59 4.91 -13.97
CA GLU A 102 0.23 5.45 -15.06
C GLU A 102 0.56 4.35 -16.09
N ARG A 103 -0.28 4.18 -17.12
CA ARG A 103 0.07 3.37 -18.31
C ARG A 103 0.66 4.24 -19.41
N ARG A 104 1.94 4.08 -19.71
CA ARG A 104 2.49 4.39 -21.05
C ARG A 104 2.25 3.19 -21.96
N ARG A 105 1.38 3.34 -22.96
CA ARG A 105 1.33 2.39 -24.09
C ARG A 105 2.60 2.55 -24.92
N ALA A 106 3.45 1.54 -24.95
CA ALA A 106 4.38 1.35 -26.07
C ALA A 106 3.60 0.67 -27.21
N SER A 107 3.45 1.40 -28.31
CA SER A 107 2.90 0.92 -29.56
C SER A 107 3.98 0.13 -30.31
N CYS A 108 3.79 -1.16 -30.53
CA CYS A 108 4.56 -1.88 -31.55
C CYS A 108 3.86 -1.64 -32.89
N THR A 109 4.62 -1.12 -33.85
CA THR A 109 4.24 -0.98 -35.27
C THR A 109 4.97 -2.08 -36.03
#